data_AF-A0A5J4PIX0-F1
#
_entry.id   AF-A0A5J4PIX0-F1
#
_cell.length_a   1.000
_cell.length_b   1.000
_cell.length_c   1.000
_cell.angle_alpha   90.00
_cell.angle_beta   90.00
_cell.angle_gamma   90.00
#
_symmetry.space_group_name_H-M   'P 1'
#
loop_
_entity.id
_entity.type
_entity.pdbx_description
1 polymer ?
#
loop_
_entity_poly.entity_id
_entity_poly.type
_entity_poly.pdbx_seq_one_letter_code
_entity_poly.pdbx_strand_id
1 'polypeptide(L)'
;MGINNIVINPADVPTSQKEQLQKDDPTDSRKLARSLRARSLRAGSLTAIHVPSKQTLHERSLVRVRSSLVKDMSRFKQRIKSLFT
;
A
#
# COMPACT_ATOMS: atom_id res chain seq x y z
N MET A 1 3.79 18.03 13.63
CA MET A 1 2.83 18.19 12.51
C MET A 1 2.91 16.96 11.62
N GLY A 2 1.81 16.26 11.38
CA GLY A 2 1.80 15.07 10.52
C GLY A 2 1.79 15.47 9.04
N ILE A 3 2.71 14.92 8.24
CA ILE A 3 2.69 15.11 6.79
C ILE A 3 1.69 14.13 6.19
N ASN A 4 0.67 14.64 5.51
CA ASN A 4 -0.33 13.83 4.81
C ASN A 4 0.27 13.25 3.52
N ASN A 5 1.08 12.20 3.68
CA ASN A 5 1.69 11.47 2.58
C ASN A 5 0.61 10.69 1.82
N ILE A 6 0.59 10.85 0.50
CA ILE A 6 -0.32 10.16 -0.41
C ILE A 6 0.47 9.29 -1.39
N VAL A 7 0.03 8.05 -1.56
CA VAL A 7 0.64 7.11 -2.51
C VAL A 7 -0.15 7.19 -3.81
N ILE A 8 0.57 7.37 -4.92
CA ILE A 8 0.03 7.46 -6.27
C ILE A 8 0.76 6.49 -7.18
N ASN A 9 0.11 6.04 -8.26
CA ASN A 9 0.76 5.27 -9.30
C ASN A 9 1.75 6.17 -10.07
N PRO A 10 3.04 5.78 -10.23
CA PRO A 10 4.00 6.59 -10.97
C PRO A 10 3.60 6.83 -12.44
N ALA A 11 2.86 5.91 -13.06
CA ALA A 11 2.41 6.07 -14.45
C ALA A 11 1.33 7.16 -14.62
N ASP A 12 0.61 7.53 -13.56
CA ASP A 12 -0.37 8.61 -13.61
C ASP A 12 0.28 10.00 -13.54
N VAL A 13 1.57 10.07 -13.18
CA VAL A 13 2.33 11.34 -13.09
C VAL A 13 2.82 11.73 -14.49
N PRO A 14 2.35 12.84 -15.08
CA PRO A 14 2.76 13.25 -16.42
C PRO A 14 4.23 13.69 -16.42
N THR A 15 5.12 12.80 -16.86
CA THR A 15 6.56 13.01 -16.99
C THR A 15 6.98 12.96 -18.47
N SER A 16 7.84 13.88 -18.86
CA SER A 16 8.46 13.90 -20.19
C SER A 16 9.70 13.02 -20.20
N GLN A 17 10.01 12.41 -21.34
CA GLN A 17 11.20 11.57 -21.52
C GLN A 17 12.50 12.33 -21.19
N LYS A 18 12.52 13.65 -21.42
CA LYS A 18 13.65 14.52 -21.07
C LYS A 18 13.83 14.66 -19.55
N GLU A 19 12.75 14.74 -18.78
CA GLU A 19 12.81 14.82 -17.30
C GLU A 19 13.20 13.46 -16.70
N GLN A 20 12.79 12.34 -17.30
CA GLN A 20 13.27 11.03 -16.86
C GLN A 20 14.78 10.83 -17.03
N LEU A 21 15.38 11.51 -18.03
CA LEU A 21 16.82 11.51 -18.30
C LEU A 21 17.58 12.55 -17.45
N GLN A 22 16.94 13.69 -17.13
CA GLN A 22 17.46 14.77 -16.29
C GLN A 22 16.67 14.83 -14.97
N LYS A 23 16.97 13.90 -14.06
CA LYS A 23 16.38 13.88 -12.71
C LYS A 23 17.01 14.94 -11.81
N ASP A 24 16.26 16.01 -11.57
CA ASP A 24 16.58 17.06 -10.60
C ASP A 24 15.54 17.04 -9.47
N ASP A 25 15.89 16.44 -8.32
CA ASP A 25 15.06 16.36 -7.11
C ASP A 25 14.31 17.66 -6.72
N PRO A 26 14.92 18.87 -6.74
CA PRO A 26 14.20 20.10 -6.39
C PRO A 26 13.17 20.53 -7.46
N THR A 27 13.32 20.10 -8.71
CA THR A 27 12.38 20.39 -9.80
C THR A 27 11.21 19.40 -9.75
N ASP A 28 11.50 18.10 -9.60
CA ASP A 28 10.50 17.04 -9.48
C ASP A 28 9.62 17.23 -8.24
N SER A 29 10.21 17.55 -7.08
CA SER A 29 9.46 17.87 -5.85
C SER A 29 8.47 19.02 -6.05
N ARG A 30 8.87 20.07 -6.79
CA ARG A 30 8.02 21.23 -7.09
C ARG A 30 6.92 20.89 -8.10
N LYS A 31 7.19 19.99 -9.04
CA LYS A 31 6.21 19.48 -10.02
C LYS A 31 5.16 18.60 -9.34
N LEU A 32 5.58 17.69 -8.46
CA LEU A 32 4.68 16.90 -7.61
C LEU A 32 3.84 17.81 -6.69
N ALA A 33 4.45 18.79 -6.02
CA ALA A 33 3.70 19.75 -5.21
C ALA A 33 2.63 20.51 -6.03
N ARG A 34 2.92 20.87 -7.28
CA ARG A 34 1.94 21.50 -8.19
C ARG A 34 0.84 20.54 -8.65
N SER A 35 1.14 19.31 -9.04
CA SER A 35 0.12 18.35 -9.49
C SER A 35 -0.81 17.94 -8.34
N LEU A 36 -0.26 17.74 -7.14
CA LEU A 36 -1.03 17.45 -5.94
C LEU A 36 -1.87 18.64 -5.48
N ARG A 37 -1.34 19.87 -5.53
CA ARG A 37 -2.10 21.10 -5.23
C ARG A 37 -3.21 21.34 -6.28
N ALA A 38 -2.97 21.01 -7.54
CA ALA A 38 -3.98 21.09 -8.59
C ALA A 38 -5.14 20.09 -8.39
N ARG A 39 -4.87 18.87 -7.89
CA ARG A 39 -5.93 17.91 -7.48
C ARG A 39 -6.88 18.53 -6.43
N SER A 40 -6.36 19.33 -5.50
CA SER A 40 -7.19 20.00 -4.48
C SER A 40 -8.14 21.06 -5.06
N LEU A 41 -7.93 21.50 -6.30
CA LEU A 41 -8.76 22.49 -7.00
C LEU A 41 -9.56 21.90 -8.17
N ARG A 42 -9.13 20.76 -8.73
CA ARG A 42 -9.79 20.03 -9.82
C ARG A 42 -9.90 18.55 -9.47
N ALA A 43 -11.12 18.13 -9.18
CA ALA A 43 -11.48 16.79 -8.73
C ALA A 43 -11.33 15.70 -9.81
N GLY A 44 -10.09 15.31 -10.17
CA GLY A 44 -9.92 14.12 -11.00
C GLY A 44 -8.56 13.76 -11.62
N SER A 45 -7.52 14.61 -11.60
CA SER A 45 -6.35 14.34 -12.49
C SER A 45 -5.39 13.20 -12.07
N LEU A 46 -5.49 12.70 -10.84
CA LEU A 46 -4.62 11.69 -10.25
C LEU A 46 -5.45 10.94 -9.21
N THR A 47 -5.52 9.61 -9.23
CA THR A 47 -6.18 8.82 -8.17
C THR A 47 -5.16 8.45 -7.09
N ALA A 48 -5.57 8.47 -5.82
CA ALA A 48 -4.73 7.97 -4.74
C ALA A 48 -4.94 6.45 -4.64
N ILE A 49 -3.87 5.69 -4.52
CA ILE A 49 -3.98 4.25 -4.24
C ILE A 49 -4.59 4.10 -2.84
N HIS A 50 -5.61 3.25 -2.69
CA HIS A 50 -6.23 3.00 -1.40
C HIS A 50 -5.25 2.29 -0.46
N VAL A 51 -4.59 3.08 0.40
CA VAL A 51 -3.75 2.57 1.49
C VAL A 51 -4.66 2.22 2.67
N PRO A 52 -4.72 0.94 3.10
CA PRO A 52 -5.54 0.56 4.25
C PRO A 52 -4.99 1.17 5.54
N SER A 53 -5.89 1.50 6.48
CA SER A 53 -5.48 2.09 7.75
C SER A 53 -4.56 1.16 8.55
N LYS A 54 -3.72 1.74 9.43
CA LYS A 54 -2.89 0.95 10.35
C LYS A 54 -3.73 -0.01 11.20
N GLN A 55 -4.92 0.39 11.63
CA GLN A 55 -5.82 -0.47 12.39
C GLN A 55 -6.28 -1.69 11.55
N THR A 56 -6.75 -1.45 10.33
CA THR A 56 -7.18 -2.50 9.40
C THR A 56 -6.06 -3.49 9.05
N LEU A 57 -4.80 -3.04 9.05
CA LEU A 57 -3.63 -3.92 8.88
C LEU A 57 -3.39 -4.82 10.10
N HIS A 58 -3.52 -4.31 11.32
CA HIS A 58 -3.44 -5.11 12.55
C HIS A 58 -4.57 -6.15 12.62
N GLU A 59 -5.80 -5.75 12.33
CA GLU A 59 -6.97 -6.65 12.28
C GLU A 59 -6.75 -7.81 11.29
N ARG A 60 -6.24 -7.53 10.08
CA ARG A 60 -5.87 -8.58 9.11
C ARG A 60 -4.77 -9.50 9.65
N SER A 61 -3.78 -8.97 10.37
CA SER A 61 -2.71 -9.77 10.97
C SER A 61 -3.30 -10.77 11.99
N LEU A 62 -4.17 -10.29 12.90
CA LEU A 62 -4.84 -11.12 13.89
C LEU A 62 -5.67 -12.24 13.25
N VAL A 63 -6.47 -11.93 12.22
CA VAL A 63 -7.27 -12.92 11.48
C VAL A 63 -6.37 -13.96 10.80
N ARG A 64 -5.25 -13.53 10.18
CA ARG A 64 -4.27 -14.45 9.57
C ARG A 64 -3.66 -15.39 10.59
N VAL A 65 -3.15 -14.87 11.71
CA VAL A 65 -2.56 -15.68 12.79
C VAL A 65 -3.57 -16.70 13.34
N ARG A 66 -4.81 -16.28 13.63
CA ARG A 66 -5.89 -17.19 14.04
C ARG A 66 -6.13 -18.30 13.01
N SER A 67 -6.15 -17.96 11.71
CA SER A 67 -6.37 -18.95 10.65
C SER A 67 -5.23 -19.98 10.54
N SER A 68 -3.97 -19.56 10.77
CA SER A 68 -2.82 -20.46 10.81
C SER A 68 -2.88 -21.39 12.01
N LEU A 69 -3.13 -20.86 13.22
CA LEU A 69 -3.26 -21.64 14.44
C LEU A 69 -4.35 -22.72 14.33
N VAL A 70 -5.53 -22.38 13.79
CA VAL A 70 -6.61 -23.37 13.56
C VAL A 70 -6.19 -24.46 12.57
N LYS A 71 -5.47 -24.12 11.50
CA LYS A 71 -4.92 -25.10 10.54
C LYS A 71 -3.86 -26.00 11.18
N ASP A 72 -3.00 -25.44 12.02
CA ASP A 72 -1.96 -26.19 12.74
C ASP A 72 -2.58 -27.14 13.78
N MET A 73 -3.55 -26.67 14.58
CA MET A 73 -4.31 -27.52 15.52
C MET A 73 -4.99 -28.70 14.80
N SER A 74 -5.62 -28.46 13.66
CA SER A 74 -6.24 -29.52 12.85
C SER A 74 -5.20 -30.50 12.31
N ARG A 75 -4.06 -30.02 11.80
CA ARG A 75 -2.94 -30.87 11.36
C ARG A 75 -2.36 -31.71 12.50
N PHE A 76 -2.18 -31.15 13.69
CA PHE A 76 -1.72 -31.93 14.85
C PHE A 76 -2.72 -33.02 15.26
N LYS A 77 -4.02 -32.70 15.32
CA LYS A 77 -5.08 -33.70 15.60
C LYS A 77 -5.11 -34.83 14.57
N GLN A 78 -4.92 -34.51 13.28
CA GLN A 78 -4.84 -35.52 12.21
C GLN A 78 -3.59 -36.40 12.35
N ARG A 79 -2.41 -35.80 12.60
CA ARG A 79 -1.15 -36.54 12.80
C ARG A 79 -1.18 -37.43 14.05
N ILE A 80 -1.80 -36.99 15.13
CA ILE A 80 -2.01 -37.82 16.32
C ILE A 80 -2.93 -38.99 15.97
N LYS A 81 -4.06 -38.75 15.30
CA LYS A 81 -4.96 -39.83 14.86
C LYS A 81 -4.24 -40.88 14.00
N SER A 82 -3.43 -40.46 13.02
CA SER A 82 -2.68 -41.37 12.13
C SER A 82 -1.50 -42.09 12.79
N LEU A 83 -1.20 -41.83 14.07
CA LEU A 83 -0.23 -42.61 14.86
C LEU A 83 -0.91 -43.69 15.72
N PHE A 84 -2.24 -43.62 15.85
CA PHE A 84 -3.07 -44.53 16.65
C PHE A 84 -4.16 -45.23 15.79
N THR A 85 -4.01 -45.22 14.47
CA THR A 85 -4.85 -45.93 13.48
C THR A 85 -3.91 -46.70 12.55
#